data_AF-A0A099NVL7-F1
#
_entry.id   AF-A0A099NVL7-F1
#
_cell.length_a   1.000
_cell.length_b   1.000
_cell.length_c   1.000
_cell.angle_alpha   90.00
_cell.angle_beta   90.00
_cell.angle_gamma   90.00
#
_symmetry.space_group_name_H-M   'P 1'
#
loop_
_entity.id
_entity.type
_entity.pdbx_description
1 polymer ?
#
loop_
_entity_poly.entity_id
_entity_poly.type
_entity_poly.pdbx_seq_one_letter_code
_entity_poly.pdbx_strand_id
1 'polypeptide(L)'
;MRTEVTDTRRERCLALTQKGLQCKLLSLEGDKYCHIHIKTKGKGRDDPKRKGLTGSSNQKSRNSSPEKRGFFSKMIHHDEDCDKPGFIYVFTYAHMMNPKAVRTNNLHLAAPTTTNWIDYNQTVPFDTFDRILLKVGYTRKAPEVRINEWRKQCGRSNFILLYPGCLVPIYNKKTVAETKTLVKMFKRLSLSSESKGAKGHTGKKYKNLNKERTCFVAPHPHDTEQRIHRRLKQDYGAGKMYCEACSKEALDYRYPTKKIAGVHTEWFSIPRDQMERVWDIIEYECTM
;
A
#
# COMPACT_ATOMS: atom_id res chain seq x y z
N MET A 1 -49.30 -15.57 -14.10
CA MET A 1 -48.80 -16.37 -12.95
C MET A 1 -47.81 -15.52 -12.16
N ARG A 2 -47.81 -15.57 -10.83
CA ARG A 2 -46.75 -14.99 -10.00
C ARG A 2 -45.81 -16.12 -9.58
N THR A 3 -44.52 -16.00 -9.85
CA THR A 3 -43.50 -16.91 -9.32
C THR A 3 -43.12 -16.47 -7.91
N GLU A 4 -43.36 -17.34 -6.93
CA GLU A 4 -42.96 -17.09 -5.54
C GLU A 4 -41.44 -17.17 -5.40
N VAL A 5 -40.82 -16.10 -4.88
CA VAL A 5 -39.39 -16.10 -4.56
C VAL A 5 -39.24 -16.66 -3.16
N THR A 6 -38.92 -17.96 -3.06
CA THR A 6 -38.62 -18.61 -1.78
C THR A 6 -37.35 -18.01 -1.18
N ASP A 7 -37.47 -17.29 -0.06
CA ASP A 7 -36.33 -16.78 0.71
C ASP A 7 -35.53 -17.94 1.34
N THR A 8 -34.55 -18.43 0.59
CA THR A 8 -33.61 -19.48 1.00
C THR A 8 -32.64 -18.92 2.05
N ARG A 9 -33.12 -18.78 3.30
CA ARG A 9 -32.34 -18.35 4.47
C ARG A 9 -31.00 -19.09 4.56
N ARG A 10 -29.93 -18.45 4.08
CA ARG A 10 -28.61 -19.07 3.98
C ARG A 10 -28.02 -19.32 5.37
N GLU A 11 -27.56 -20.54 5.59
CA GLU A 11 -26.95 -20.94 6.86
C GLU A 11 -25.55 -20.33 7.04
N ARG A 12 -25.00 -20.44 8.26
CA ARG A 12 -23.61 -20.06 8.54
C ARG A 12 -22.66 -21.19 8.18
N CYS A 13 -21.50 -20.84 7.63
CA CYS A 13 -20.46 -21.80 7.28
C CYS A 13 -20.01 -22.62 8.50
N LEU A 14 -19.96 -23.95 8.34
CA LEU A 14 -19.63 -24.90 9.41
C LEU A 14 -18.12 -25.07 9.67
N ALA A 15 -17.25 -24.39 8.91
CA ALA A 15 -15.80 -24.47 9.10
C ALA A 15 -15.30 -23.59 10.25
N LEU A 16 -14.21 -24.02 10.88
CA LEU A 16 -13.45 -23.24 11.86
C LEU A 16 -12.34 -22.45 11.17
N THR A 17 -12.09 -21.25 11.67
CA THR A 17 -10.90 -20.44 11.34
C THR A 17 -9.63 -21.08 11.91
N GLN A 18 -8.45 -20.63 11.46
CA GLN A 18 -7.15 -21.03 12.02
C GLN A 18 -6.99 -20.78 13.54
N LYS A 19 -7.88 -19.98 14.15
CA LYS A 19 -7.94 -19.71 15.60
C LYS A 19 -8.99 -20.57 16.33
N GLY A 20 -9.53 -21.61 15.70
CA GLY A 20 -10.56 -22.51 16.27
C GLY A 20 -11.97 -21.93 16.34
N LEU A 21 -12.17 -20.64 16.06
CA LEU A 21 -13.48 -19.98 16.08
C LEU A 21 -14.28 -20.27 14.81
N GLN A 22 -15.60 -20.48 14.93
CA GLN A 22 -16.50 -20.71 13.78
C GLN A 22 -16.46 -19.56 12.77
N CYS A 23 -16.52 -19.89 11.47
CA CYS A 23 -16.61 -18.92 10.40
C CYS A 23 -17.90 -18.09 10.49
N LYS A 24 -17.78 -16.75 10.48
CA LYS A 24 -18.92 -15.82 10.50
C LYS A 24 -19.56 -15.57 9.12
N LEU A 25 -19.02 -16.17 8.06
CA LEU A 25 -19.57 -16.05 6.70
C LEU A 25 -20.72 -17.04 6.49
N LEU A 26 -21.67 -16.66 5.62
CA LEU A 26 -22.72 -17.55 5.15
C LEU A 26 -22.12 -18.67 4.28
N SER A 27 -22.77 -19.84 4.25
CA SER A 27 -22.42 -20.88 3.29
C SER A 27 -22.87 -20.51 1.87
N LEU A 28 -22.39 -21.27 0.88
CA LEU A 28 -22.95 -21.20 -0.47
C LEU A 28 -24.30 -21.93 -0.53
N GLU A 29 -25.09 -21.60 -1.53
CA GLU A 29 -26.45 -22.09 -1.72
C GLU A 29 -26.42 -23.59 -2.09
N GLY A 30 -26.98 -24.44 -1.24
CA GLY A 30 -26.85 -25.91 -1.31
C GLY A 30 -25.59 -26.50 -0.64
N ASP A 31 -24.72 -25.67 -0.05
CA ASP A 31 -23.44 -26.09 0.54
C ASP A 31 -23.38 -25.78 2.06
N LYS A 32 -22.50 -26.48 2.78
CA LYS A 32 -22.21 -26.32 4.21
C LYS A 32 -21.07 -25.34 4.48
N TYR A 33 -20.35 -24.92 3.44
CA TYR A 33 -19.15 -24.09 3.55
C TYR A 33 -19.23 -22.80 2.73
N CYS A 34 -18.44 -21.80 3.10
CA CYS A 34 -18.31 -20.55 2.35
C CYS A 34 -17.22 -20.68 1.26
N HIS A 35 -17.23 -19.75 0.30
CA HIS A 35 -16.29 -19.69 -0.83
C HIS A 35 -14.78 -19.72 -0.43
N ILE A 36 -14.44 -19.29 0.79
CA ILE A 36 -13.06 -19.38 1.32
C ILE A 36 -12.73 -20.83 1.68
N HIS A 37 -13.57 -21.47 2.49
CA HIS A 37 -13.29 -22.80 3.04
C HIS A 37 -13.44 -23.94 2.03
N ILE A 38 -14.28 -23.77 1.00
CA ILE A 38 -14.37 -24.70 -0.14
C ILE A 38 -13.02 -24.72 -0.90
N LYS A 39 -12.45 -23.55 -1.19
CA LYS A 39 -11.15 -23.45 -1.89
C LYS A 39 -9.98 -24.05 -1.09
N THR A 40 -10.08 -24.12 0.23
CA THR A 40 -9.10 -24.84 1.06
C THR A 40 -9.32 -26.36 1.13
N LYS A 41 -10.54 -26.90 0.98
CA LYS A 41 -10.74 -28.37 0.96
C LYS A 41 -9.99 -29.06 -0.19
N GLY A 42 -9.73 -28.35 -1.30
CA GLY A 42 -8.88 -28.82 -2.40
C GLY A 42 -7.38 -28.95 -2.09
N LYS A 43 -6.93 -28.61 -0.88
CA LYS A 43 -5.55 -28.85 -0.39
C LYS A 43 -5.63 -29.46 1.01
N GLY A 44 -5.70 -30.78 1.04
CA GLY A 44 -6.32 -31.55 2.11
C GLY A 44 -5.71 -31.40 3.52
N ARG A 45 -6.62 -31.49 4.50
CA ARG A 45 -6.52 -32.34 5.70
C ARG A 45 -7.94 -32.68 6.16
N ASP A 46 -8.13 -33.92 6.59
CA ASP A 46 -9.44 -34.57 6.67
C ASP A 46 -10.24 -34.26 7.95
N ASP A 47 -11.52 -34.65 7.91
CA ASP A 47 -12.46 -34.56 9.04
C ASP A 47 -12.01 -35.43 10.24
N PRO A 48 -12.16 -34.94 11.49
CA PRO A 48 -11.94 -35.75 12.68
C PRO A 48 -13.05 -36.80 12.85
N LYS A 49 -12.79 -38.03 12.41
CA LYS A 49 -13.68 -39.19 12.62
C LYS A 49 -13.98 -39.44 14.10
N ARG A 50 -15.16 -40.01 14.38
CA ARG A 50 -15.74 -40.21 15.72
C ARG A 50 -16.12 -41.69 15.94
N LYS A 51 -15.86 -42.22 17.16
CA LYS A 51 -16.06 -43.62 17.63
C LYS A 51 -15.04 -44.64 17.06
N GLY A 52 -14.64 -45.71 17.76
CA GLY A 52 -14.77 -46.01 19.20
C GLY A 52 -14.68 -47.50 19.59
N LEU A 53 -14.17 -47.78 20.81
CA LEU A 53 -14.25 -49.02 21.63
C LEU A 53 -13.43 -50.28 21.27
N THR A 54 -13.26 -51.15 22.31
CA THR A 54 -12.43 -52.39 22.43
C THR A 54 -10.91 -52.16 22.46
N GLY A 55 -10.08 -52.85 23.27
CA GLY A 55 -10.32 -53.84 24.34
C GLY A 55 -9.02 -54.15 25.15
N SER A 56 -9.14 -54.87 26.27
CA SER A 56 -8.06 -55.36 27.18
C SER A 56 -6.84 -56.02 26.49
N SER A 57 -5.60 -56.06 27.00
CA SER A 57 -4.92 -55.59 28.26
C SER A 57 -3.37 -55.50 27.99
N ASN A 58 -2.36 -55.47 28.89
CA ASN A 58 -2.25 -55.72 30.35
C ASN A 58 -0.98 -55.11 31.02
N GLN A 59 -0.99 -55.07 32.37
CA GLN A 59 0.07 -54.99 33.41
C GLN A 59 1.54 -54.55 33.18
N LYS A 60 2.08 -53.91 34.26
CA LYS A 60 3.48 -53.55 34.65
C LYS A 60 4.00 -52.19 34.14
N SER A 61 4.79 -51.41 34.91
CA SER A 61 5.03 -51.37 36.38
C SER A 61 5.61 -50.01 36.81
N ARG A 62 5.38 -49.63 38.08
CA ARG A 62 5.94 -48.49 38.86
C ARG A 62 7.21 -47.78 38.33
N ASN A 63 7.18 -46.43 38.29
CA ASN A 63 7.87 -45.61 39.32
C ASN A 63 7.59 -44.08 39.27
N SER A 64 7.77 -43.46 40.44
CA SER A 64 7.87 -42.03 40.81
C SER A 64 7.83 -40.89 39.77
N SER A 65 6.93 -39.93 40.05
CA SER A 65 7.09 -38.45 40.06
C SER A 65 8.52 -37.86 39.95
N PRO A 66 8.71 -36.61 39.43
CA PRO A 66 7.80 -35.48 39.61
C PRO A 66 7.37 -34.68 38.36
N GLU A 67 6.35 -33.84 38.57
CA GLU A 67 5.73 -32.97 37.57
C GLU A 67 6.70 -31.90 37.03
N LYS A 68 7.26 -32.11 35.84
CA LYS A 68 7.68 -30.98 35.00
C LYS A 68 6.43 -30.33 34.40
N ARG A 69 5.80 -29.43 35.18
CA ARG A 69 4.80 -28.49 34.66
C ARG A 69 5.49 -27.61 33.63
N GLY A 70 5.39 -28.03 32.36
CA GLY A 70 5.85 -27.28 31.21
C GLY A 70 5.04 -26.00 31.06
N PHE A 71 5.37 -24.98 31.86
CA PHE A 71 5.03 -23.61 31.60
C PHE A 71 5.66 -23.26 30.24
N PHE A 72 4.88 -23.44 29.17
CA PHE A 72 5.08 -22.71 27.94
C PHE A 72 4.75 -21.25 28.23
N SER A 73 5.63 -20.61 29.01
CA SER A 73 5.84 -19.17 28.98
C SER A 73 6.15 -18.88 27.51
N LYS A 74 5.11 -18.45 26.82
CA LYS A 74 5.13 -18.19 25.39
C LYS A 74 6.02 -16.98 25.22
N MET A 75 7.33 -17.22 25.04
CA MET A 75 8.32 -16.16 24.91
C MET A 75 7.80 -15.17 23.88
N ILE A 76 7.41 -14.00 24.38
CA ILE A 76 7.30 -12.83 23.56
C ILE A 76 8.74 -12.62 23.11
N HIS A 77 9.04 -13.00 21.87
CA HIS A 77 10.15 -12.38 21.18
C HIS A 77 9.81 -10.89 21.14
N HIS A 78 10.30 -10.15 22.14
CA HIS A 78 10.47 -8.73 22.01
C HIS A 78 11.29 -8.55 20.74
N ASP A 79 10.72 -7.81 19.81
CA ASP A 79 11.28 -7.66 18.47
C ASP A 79 12.50 -6.75 18.60
N GLU A 80 13.69 -7.31 18.90
CA GLU A 80 14.99 -6.61 19.05
C GLU A 80 15.42 -5.85 17.77
N ASP A 81 14.58 -5.89 16.72
CA ASP A 81 14.68 -5.11 15.51
C ASP A 81 13.87 -3.79 15.59
N CYS A 82 13.04 -3.57 16.62
CA CYS A 82 12.13 -2.41 16.74
C CYS A 82 12.85 -1.06 16.86
N ASP A 83 13.94 -1.00 17.61
CA ASP A 83 14.73 0.21 17.88
C ASP A 83 15.75 0.53 16.77
N LYS A 84 15.86 -0.31 15.73
CA LYS A 84 16.80 -0.06 14.63
C LYS A 84 16.23 0.98 13.66
N PRO A 85 16.96 2.08 13.38
CA PRO A 85 16.51 3.10 12.46
C PRO A 85 16.32 2.51 11.06
N GLY A 86 15.37 3.08 10.33
CA GLY A 86 15.05 2.67 8.97
C GLY A 86 14.80 3.84 8.05
N PHE A 87 14.25 3.53 6.88
CA PHE A 87 14.15 4.45 5.76
C PHE A 87 12.68 4.70 5.40
N ILE A 88 12.28 5.97 5.41
CA ILE A 88 11.08 6.45 4.74
C ILE A 88 11.46 6.77 3.30
N TYR A 89 10.81 6.12 2.34
CA TYR A 89 11.03 6.34 0.92
C TYR A 89 9.72 6.73 0.23
N VAL A 90 9.85 7.46 -0.86
CA VAL A 90 8.74 8.02 -1.61
C VAL A 90 8.86 7.60 -3.06
N PHE A 91 7.76 7.19 -3.68
CA PHE A 91 7.78 6.76 -5.07
C PHE A 91 6.50 7.08 -5.84
N THR A 92 6.62 7.07 -7.16
CA THR A 92 5.55 7.28 -8.13
C THR A 92 5.71 6.32 -9.31
N TYR A 93 4.79 6.35 -10.27
CA TYR A 93 4.93 5.70 -11.57
C TYR A 93 5.84 6.55 -12.48
N ALA A 94 6.84 5.95 -13.12
CA ALA A 94 7.84 6.65 -13.93
C ALA A 94 7.25 7.51 -15.06
N HIS A 95 6.11 7.13 -15.63
CA HIS A 95 5.44 7.93 -16.67
C HIS A 95 4.93 9.30 -16.15
N MET A 96 4.71 9.45 -14.85
CA MET A 96 4.29 10.71 -14.22
C MET A 96 5.45 11.71 -14.04
N MET A 97 6.69 11.29 -14.28
CA MET A 97 7.88 12.16 -14.34
C MET A 97 8.05 12.83 -15.71
N ASN A 98 7.30 12.43 -16.73
CA ASN A 98 7.41 13.02 -18.05
C ASN A 98 6.80 14.44 -18.08
N PRO A 99 7.49 15.47 -18.63
CA PRO A 99 6.93 16.82 -18.77
C PRO A 99 5.74 16.93 -19.73
N LYS A 100 5.39 15.84 -20.41
CA LYS A 100 4.10 15.57 -21.06
C LYS A 100 3.65 14.20 -20.56
N ALA A 101 3.17 14.13 -19.33
CA ALA A 101 2.73 12.86 -18.74
C ALA A 101 1.54 12.32 -19.54
N VAL A 102 1.69 11.11 -20.06
CA VAL A 102 0.63 10.44 -20.82
C VAL A 102 -0.40 9.92 -19.82
N ARG A 103 -1.68 10.25 -20.03
CA ARG A 103 -2.78 9.67 -19.24
C ARG A 103 -2.76 8.15 -19.42
N THR A 104 -2.72 7.42 -18.32
CA THR A 104 -2.62 5.97 -18.32
C THR A 104 -3.96 5.36 -17.92
N ASN A 105 -4.70 4.88 -18.93
CA ASN A 105 -6.07 4.35 -18.76
C ASN A 105 -6.15 3.16 -17.77
N ASN A 106 -5.03 2.55 -17.38
CA ASN A 106 -5.02 1.48 -16.38
C ASN A 106 -5.04 1.97 -14.93
N LEU A 107 -4.93 3.29 -14.68
CA LEU A 107 -4.94 3.90 -13.35
C LEU A 107 -6.16 4.82 -13.18
N HIS A 108 -7.04 4.50 -12.23
CA HIS A 108 -8.24 5.28 -11.95
C HIS A 108 -8.29 5.68 -10.46
N LEU A 109 -8.86 6.83 -10.13
CA LEU A 109 -9.07 7.24 -8.74
C LEU A 109 -10.39 6.68 -8.18
N ALA A 110 -10.36 6.34 -6.89
CA ALA A 110 -11.55 5.92 -6.16
C ALA A 110 -12.35 7.12 -5.63
N ALA A 111 -13.63 7.17 -5.97
CA ALA A 111 -14.60 7.97 -5.20
C ALA A 111 -14.55 7.55 -3.72
N PRO A 112 -14.56 8.48 -2.74
CA PRO A 112 -14.45 8.13 -1.32
C PRO A 112 -15.68 7.37 -0.79
N THR A 113 -15.65 6.03 -0.80
CA THR A 113 -16.70 5.19 -0.19
C THR A 113 -16.38 4.81 1.25
N THR A 114 -17.39 4.90 2.12
CA THR A 114 -17.33 4.49 3.54
C THR A 114 -17.17 2.99 3.73
N THR A 115 -17.71 2.19 2.81
CA THR A 115 -17.73 0.72 2.85
C THR A 115 -16.49 0.06 2.27
N ASN A 116 -15.54 0.83 1.72
CA ASN A 116 -14.47 0.37 0.84
C ASN A 116 -14.96 -0.36 -0.44
N TRP A 117 -16.26 -0.31 -0.76
CA TRP A 117 -16.78 -0.85 -2.01
C TRP A 117 -16.50 0.06 -3.19
N ILE A 118 -16.53 -0.54 -4.38
CA ILE A 118 -15.94 -0.01 -5.60
C ILE A 118 -17.01 -0.10 -6.69
N ASP A 119 -17.60 1.03 -7.04
CA ASP A 119 -18.38 1.13 -8.27
C ASP A 119 -17.44 1.55 -9.41
N TYR A 120 -17.11 0.59 -10.27
CA TYR A 120 -16.25 0.79 -11.43
C TYR A 120 -16.79 1.82 -12.42
N ASN A 121 -18.13 2.01 -12.46
CA ASN A 121 -18.79 2.98 -13.34
C ASN A 121 -18.63 4.43 -12.86
N GLN A 122 -18.23 4.64 -11.60
CA GLN A 122 -17.99 5.96 -10.99
C GLN A 122 -16.50 6.29 -10.87
N THR A 123 -15.65 5.62 -11.66
CA THR A 123 -14.19 5.80 -11.61
C THR A 123 -13.71 6.60 -12.81
N VAL A 124 -12.90 7.63 -12.56
CA VAL A 124 -12.27 8.43 -13.62
C VAL A 124 -10.81 8.02 -13.79
N PRO A 125 -10.31 7.89 -15.05
CA PRO A 125 -8.89 7.75 -15.31
C PRO A 125 -8.10 8.89 -14.66
N PHE A 126 -6.96 8.58 -14.05
CA PHE A 126 -6.18 9.58 -13.35
C PHE A 126 -5.53 10.57 -14.33
N ASP A 127 -5.85 11.87 -14.19
CA ASP A 127 -5.16 12.90 -14.96
C ASP A 127 -3.81 13.24 -14.35
N THR A 128 -2.77 13.12 -15.16
CA THR A 128 -1.37 13.26 -14.77
C THR A 128 -0.81 14.67 -15.03
N PHE A 129 -1.62 15.60 -15.53
CA PHE A 129 -1.17 16.93 -15.97
C PHE A 129 -0.72 17.82 -14.80
N ASP A 130 -1.63 18.15 -13.89
CA ASP A 130 -1.43 19.02 -12.72
C ASP A 130 -1.12 18.22 -11.44
N ARG A 131 -1.48 16.93 -11.39
CA ARG A 131 -1.30 16.05 -10.21
C ARG A 131 -0.29 14.94 -10.45
N ILE A 132 0.15 14.31 -9.35
CA ILE A 132 0.99 13.11 -9.31
C ILE A 132 0.42 12.10 -8.30
N LEU A 133 0.45 10.81 -8.61
CA LEU A 133 0.19 9.76 -7.60
C LEU A 133 1.48 9.41 -6.87
N LEU A 134 1.44 9.48 -5.54
CA LEU A 134 2.60 9.33 -4.69
C LEU A 134 2.30 8.33 -3.56
N LYS A 135 3.18 7.35 -3.38
CA LYS A 135 3.16 6.46 -2.22
C LYS A 135 4.39 6.72 -1.35
N VAL A 136 4.15 6.94 -0.06
CA VAL A 136 5.17 6.90 0.99
C VAL A 136 5.15 5.51 1.60
N GLY A 137 6.33 4.94 1.84
CA GLY A 137 6.49 3.67 2.53
C GLY A 137 7.68 3.66 3.48
N TYR A 138 7.71 2.73 4.44
CA TYR A 138 8.91 2.45 5.26
C TYR A 138 9.59 1.11 4.91
N THR A 139 10.88 0.99 5.27
CA THR A 139 11.70 -0.21 5.09
C THR A 139 12.95 -0.18 5.99
N ARG A 140 13.39 -1.35 6.49
CA ARG A 140 14.73 -1.54 7.08
C ARG A 140 15.78 -2.01 6.06
N LYS A 141 15.35 -2.45 4.86
CA LYS A 141 16.22 -2.72 3.70
C LYS A 141 16.41 -1.44 2.88
N ALA A 142 17.45 -1.38 2.05
CA ALA A 142 17.66 -0.31 1.08
C ALA A 142 16.39 -0.04 0.21
N PRO A 143 15.98 1.23 0.01
CA PRO A 143 14.76 1.60 -0.71
C PRO A 143 14.62 0.97 -2.11
N GLU A 144 15.73 0.83 -2.82
CA GLU A 144 15.81 0.34 -4.20
C GLU A 144 15.42 -1.15 -4.26
N VAL A 145 15.80 -1.93 -3.24
CA VAL A 145 15.37 -3.32 -3.06
C VAL A 145 13.86 -3.37 -2.82
N ARG A 146 13.34 -2.51 -1.93
CA ARG A 146 11.91 -2.46 -1.61
C ARG A 146 11.04 -2.04 -2.79
N ILE A 147 11.53 -1.11 -3.62
CA ILE A 147 10.88 -0.74 -4.89
C ILE A 147 10.88 -1.90 -5.88
N ASN A 148 11.98 -2.68 -5.97
CA ASN A 148 12.00 -3.88 -6.80
C ASN A 148 11.05 -4.99 -6.30
N GLU A 149 10.79 -5.10 -5.00
CA GLU A 149 9.71 -5.93 -4.46
C GLU A 149 8.33 -5.43 -4.93
N TRP A 150 8.04 -4.12 -4.82
CA TRP A 150 6.77 -3.54 -5.30
C TRP A 150 6.56 -3.69 -6.82
N ARG A 151 7.59 -3.44 -7.64
CA ARG A 151 7.55 -3.62 -9.11
C ARG A 151 7.16 -5.05 -9.50
N LYS A 152 7.63 -6.06 -8.75
CA LYS A 152 7.27 -7.48 -8.92
C LYS A 152 5.84 -7.77 -8.47
N GLN A 153 5.39 -7.17 -7.37
CA GLN A 153 4.05 -7.41 -6.83
C GLN A 153 2.93 -6.82 -7.69
N CYS A 154 3.13 -5.66 -8.33
CA CYS A 154 2.11 -5.07 -9.20
C CYS A 154 2.48 -5.05 -10.69
N GLY A 155 2.27 -6.18 -11.37
CA GLY A 155 2.04 -6.21 -12.82
C GLY A 155 3.17 -5.64 -13.70
N ARG A 156 4.42 -5.60 -13.20
CA ARG A 156 5.56 -4.91 -13.84
C ARG A 156 5.40 -3.37 -13.93
N SER A 157 4.64 -2.77 -13.03
CA SER A 157 4.53 -1.30 -12.89
C SER A 157 5.91 -0.67 -12.71
N ASN A 158 6.31 0.23 -13.63
CA ASN A 158 7.59 0.91 -13.53
C ASN A 158 7.53 2.03 -12.49
N PHE A 159 7.83 1.70 -11.24
CA PHE A 159 7.97 2.66 -10.13
C PHE A 159 9.34 3.35 -10.14
N ILE A 160 9.40 4.62 -9.73
CA ILE A 160 10.63 5.41 -9.54
C ILE A 160 10.64 6.09 -8.17
N LEU A 161 11.80 6.12 -7.51
CA LEU A 161 12.01 6.85 -6.26
C LEU A 161 11.96 8.37 -6.51
N LEU A 162 11.43 9.10 -5.53
CA LEU A 162 11.33 10.55 -5.53
C LEU A 162 12.12 11.14 -4.36
N TYR A 163 12.70 12.32 -4.60
CA TYR A 163 13.47 13.07 -3.61
C TYR A 163 13.22 14.58 -3.71
N PRO A 164 13.52 15.37 -2.66
CA PRO A 164 13.37 16.82 -2.72
C PRO A 164 14.15 17.44 -3.88
N GLY A 165 13.44 18.15 -4.76
CA GLY A 165 13.98 18.76 -5.97
C GLY A 165 13.83 17.95 -7.27
N CYS A 166 13.51 16.65 -7.24
CA CYS A 166 13.48 15.80 -8.45
C CYS A 166 12.48 16.24 -9.54
N LEU A 167 11.45 17.00 -9.18
CA LEU A 167 10.37 17.46 -10.07
C LEU A 167 10.50 18.94 -10.51
N VAL A 168 11.49 19.68 -9.99
CA VAL A 168 11.70 21.13 -10.27
C VAL A 168 11.78 21.49 -11.76
N PRO A 169 12.36 20.66 -12.66
CA PRO A 169 12.35 20.92 -14.11
C PRO A 169 10.97 20.89 -14.77
N ILE A 170 9.98 20.28 -14.12
CA ILE A 170 8.63 20.08 -14.67
C ILE A 170 7.73 21.28 -14.36
N TYR A 171 7.84 21.83 -13.15
CA TYR A 171 6.95 22.90 -12.65
C TYR A 171 7.16 24.24 -13.37
N ASN A 172 8.40 24.55 -13.72
CA ASN A 172 8.81 25.87 -14.20
C ASN A 172 8.45 26.18 -15.67
N LYS A 173 7.47 25.50 -16.26
CA LYS A 173 7.10 25.69 -17.68
C LYS A 173 6.43 27.03 -17.99
N LYS A 174 5.60 27.57 -17.09
CA LYS A 174 5.03 28.91 -17.26
C LYS A 174 6.12 29.97 -17.06
N THR A 175 6.76 29.92 -15.89
CA THR A 175 7.80 30.88 -15.48
C THR A 175 8.98 30.94 -16.45
N VAL A 176 9.56 29.85 -16.93
CA VAL A 176 10.79 29.91 -17.76
C VAL A 176 10.58 30.51 -19.16
N ALA A 177 9.37 30.49 -19.72
CA ALA A 177 9.10 31.20 -20.98
C ALA A 177 9.00 32.72 -20.74
N GLU A 178 8.16 33.11 -19.79
CA GLU A 178 7.89 34.51 -19.45
C GLU A 178 9.12 35.20 -18.85
N THR A 179 9.83 34.54 -17.92
CA THR A 179 11.08 35.04 -17.36
C THR A 179 12.22 35.07 -18.38
N LYS A 180 12.27 34.20 -19.40
CA LYS A 180 13.25 34.37 -20.50
C LYS A 180 12.99 35.64 -21.30
N THR A 181 11.73 36.05 -21.45
CA THR A 181 11.35 37.32 -22.07
C THR A 181 11.66 38.50 -21.15
N LEU A 182 11.24 38.45 -19.87
CA LEU A 182 11.56 39.50 -18.88
C LEU A 182 13.08 39.67 -18.73
N VAL A 183 13.84 38.60 -18.52
CA VAL A 183 15.30 38.63 -18.42
C VAL A 183 15.95 39.07 -19.74
N LYS A 184 15.30 38.92 -20.91
CA LYS A 184 15.75 39.56 -22.15
C LYS A 184 15.61 41.09 -22.10
N MET A 185 14.53 41.60 -21.53
CA MET A 185 14.25 43.04 -21.39
C MET A 185 15.15 43.66 -20.31
N PHE A 186 15.28 43.02 -19.15
CA PHE A 186 16.15 43.45 -18.06
C PHE A 186 17.65 43.18 -18.31
N LYS A 187 18.03 42.40 -19.34
CA LYS A 187 19.45 42.13 -19.68
C LYS A 187 20.27 43.36 -20.10
N ARG A 188 19.63 44.51 -20.33
CA ARG A 188 20.29 45.80 -20.58
C ARG A 188 20.41 46.69 -19.34
N LEU A 189 19.88 46.25 -18.19
CA LEU A 189 20.02 46.92 -16.90
C LEU A 189 21.06 46.17 -16.04
N SER A 190 22.34 46.43 -16.31
CA SER A 190 23.45 45.90 -15.55
C SER A 190 23.70 46.72 -14.28
N LEU A 191 23.19 46.25 -13.14
CA LEU A 191 23.75 46.63 -11.83
C LEU A 191 25.02 45.82 -11.60
N SER A 192 26.14 46.51 -11.35
CA SER A 192 27.45 45.89 -11.17
C SER A 192 27.61 45.33 -9.75
N SER A 193 27.23 44.06 -9.54
CA SER A 193 27.66 43.28 -8.39
C SER A 193 27.87 41.80 -8.73
N GLU A 194 28.90 41.21 -8.13
CA GLU A 194 29.37 39.86 -8.45
C GLU A 194 28.45 38.78 -7.86
N SER A 195 27.51 38.26 -8.65
CA SER A 195 26.61 37.18 -8.20
C SER A 195 26.87 35.86 -8.94
N LYS A 196 27.36 34.86 -8.20
CA LYS A 196 27.82 33.56 -8.71
C LYS A 196 26.68 32.63 -9.14
N GLY A 197 26.71 32.16 -10.39
CA GLY A 197 26.14 30.90 -10.90
C GLY A 197 24.71 30.51 -10.47
N ALA A 198 23.75 30.58 -11.39
CA ALA A 198 22.35 30.23 -11.16
C ALA A 198 22.15 28.81 -10.56
N LYS A 199 21.67 28.74 -9.31
CA LYS A 199 21.40 27.48 -8.61
C LYS A 199 19.96 27.01 -8.83
N GLY A 200 19.76 26.10 -9.79
CA GLY A 200 18.51 25.37 -9.99
C GLY A 200 18.24 24.32 -8.90
N HIS A 201 18.10 24.76 -7.65
CA HIS A 201 17.73 23.91 -6.50
C HIS A 201 16.80 24.69 -5.56
N THR A 202 15.76 24.03 -5.08
CA THR A 202 15.04 24.45 -3.86
C THR A 202 16.06 24.53 -2.73
N GLY A 203 16.34 25.73 -2.21
CA GLY A 203 17.48 25.98 -1.30
C GLY A 203 17.37 25.33 0.09
N LYS A 204 16.25 24.67 0.36
CA LYS A 204 15.90 23.98 1.61
C LYS A 204 16.79 22.76 1.81
N LYS A 205 17.44 22.68 2.97
CA LYS A 205 18.20 21.50 3.40
C LYS A 205 17.32 20.65 4.31
N TYR A 206 17.14 19.40 3.93
CA TYR A 206 16.50 18.38 4.76
C TYR A 206 17.61 17.62 5.50
N LYS A 207 17.52 17.53 6.83
CA LYS A 207 18.52 16.93 7.71
C LYS A 207 18.48 15.41 7.65
N ASN A 208 17.27 14.83 7.58
CA ASN A 208 17.09 13.38 7.63
C ASN A 208 17.23 12.71 6.26
N LEU A 209 17.25 13.48 5.17
CA LEU A 209 17.48 13.00 3.80
C LEU A 209 18.90 12.42 3.65
N ASN A 210 19.01 11.19 3.13
CA ASN A 210 20.31 10.55 2.91
C ASN A 210 21.14 11.25 1.81
N LYS A 211 22.46 11.01 1.81
CA LYS A 211 23.41 11.63 0.86
C LYS A 211 23.08 11.27 -0.60
N GLU A 212 22.60 10.06 -0.81
CA GLU A 212 22.24 9.49 -2.12
C GLU A 212 20.88 10.01 -2.63
N ARG A 213 20.10 10.68 -1.78
CA ARG A 213 18.76 11.23 -2.06
C ARG A 213 17.78 10.16 -2.55
N THR A 214 17.66 9.06 -1.80
CA THR A 214 16.72 7.96 -2.05
C THR A 214 15.74 7.71 -0.88
N CYS A 215 16.03 8.22 0.33
CA CYS A 215 15.16 8.12 1.50
C CYS A 215 15.45 9.19 2.56
N PHE A 216 14.52 9.32 3.51
CA PHE A 216 14.76 9.97 4.80
C PHE A 216 15.00 8.88 5.85
N VAL A 217 15.98 9.07 6.73
CA VAL A 217 16.25 8.20 7.88
C VAL A 217 15.27 8.55 9.01
N ALA A 218 14.73 7.55 9.70
CA ALA A 218 13.85 7.74 10.86
C ALA A 218 14.15 6.69 11.95
N PRO A 219 14.10 7.05 13.25
CA PRO A 219 14.35 6.12 14.34
C PRO A 219 13.26 5.04 14.46
N HIS A 220 11.99 5.43 14.37
CA HIS A 220 10.83 4.54 14.49
C HIS A 220 10.04 4.50 13.16
N PRO A 221 10.59 3.89 12.10
CA PRO A 221 10.17 4.10 10.72
C PRO A 221 8.72 3.67 10.41
N HIS A 222 8.17 2.69 11.14
CA HIS A 222 6.76 2.31 11.03
C HIS A 222 5.84 3.44 11.53
N ASP A 223 6.09 3.95 12.74
CA ASP A 223 5.22 4.95 13.35
C ASP A 223 5.36 6.30 12.66
N THR A 224 6.57 6.66 12.23
CA THR A 224 6.82 7.79 11.32
C THR A 224 5.98 7.68 10.04
N GLU A 225 5.96 6.53 9.36
CA GLU A 225 5.10 6.32 8.18
C GLU A 225 3.62 6.53 8.52
N GLN A 226 3.14 5.96 9.62
CA GLN A 226 1.73 6.06 10.01
C GLN A 226 1.32 7.49 10.40
N ARG A 227 2.22 8.32 10.95
CA ARG A 227 2.00 9.75 11.17
C ARG A 227 1.99 10.54 9.85
N ILE A 228 2.95 10.29 8.94
CA ILE A 228 2.97 10.88 7.59
C ILE A 228 1.69 10.53 6.84
N HIS A 229 1.30 9.26 6.79
CA HIS A 229 0.07 8.80 6.17
C HIS A 229 -1.16 9.48 6.77
N ARG A 230 -1.21 9.74 8.08
CA ARG A 230 -2.33 10.45 8.72
C ARG A 230 -2.46 11.87 8.18
N ARG A 231 -1.35 12.62 8.11
CA ARG A 231 -1.32 13.98 7.53
C ARG A 231 -1.67 13.98 6.05
N LEU A 232 -1.09 13.07 5.25
CA LEU A 232 -1.41 12.96 3.83
C LEU A 232 -2.88 12.52 3.57
N LYS A 233 -3.48 11.72 4.47
CA LYS A 233 -4.91 11.36 4.44
C LYS A 233 -5.82 12.56 4.77
N GLN A 234 -5.36 13.51 5.58
CA GLN A 234 -6.05 14.76 5.89
C GLN A 234 -5.92 15.79 4.75
N ASP A 235 -4.71 15.98 4.22
CA ASP A 235 -4.41 16.97 3.17
C ASP A 235 -4.91 16.56 1.77
N TYR A 236 -4.80 15.27 1.41
CA TYR A 236 -5.00 14.77 0.04
C TYR A 236 -6.00 13.60 -0.05
N GLY A 237 -6.72 13.31 1.04
CA GLY A 237 -7.74 12.27 1.10
C GLY A 237 -7.19 10.84 1.22
N ALA A 238 -8.10 9.86 1.24
CA ALA A 238 -7.82 8.47 1.65
C ALA A 238 -6.78 7.68 0.81
N GLY A 239 -6.30 8.23 -0.31
CA GLY A 239 -5.23 7.66 -1.12
C GLY A 239 -5.56 6.27 -1.70
N LYS A 240 -6.77 6.08 -2.21
CA LYS A 240 -7.21 4.82 -2.84
C LYS A 240 -7.22 4.97 -4.36
N MET A 241 -6.64 4.00 -5.05
CA MET A 241 -6.62 3.94 -6.52
C MET A 241 -6.86 2.53 -7.04
N TYR A 242 -7.35 2.45 -8.27
CA TYR A 242 -7.45 1.22 -9.04
C TYR A 242 -6.27 1.09 -9.98
N CYS A 243 -5.84 -0.15 -10.19
CA CYS A 243 -4.81 -0.52 -11.15
C CYS A 243 -5.27 -1.75 -11.92
N GLU A 244 -5.63 -1.59 -13.18
CA GLU A 244 -6.03 -2.71 -14.05
C GLU A 244 -4.87 -3.69 -14.29
N ALA A 245 -3.63 -3.21 -14.28
CA ALA A 245 -2.43 -4.05 -14.36
C ALA A 245 -2.18 -4.89 -13.09
N CYS A 246 -2.91 -4.61 -12.00
CA CYS A 246 -2.99 -5.46 -10.81
C CYS A 246 -4.32 -6.25 -10.72
N SER A 247 -5.11 -6.30 -11.79
CA SER A 247 -6.37 -7.06 -11.83
C SER A 247 -6.14 -8.56 -11.67
N LYS A 248 -7.16 -9.24 -11.14
CA LYS A 248 -7.21 -10.70 -10.98
C LYS A 248 -8.51 -11.22 -11.54
N GLU A 249 -8.43 -12.35 -12.24
CA GLU A 249 -9.62 -13.04 -12.73
C GLU A 249 -10.29 -13.77 -11.56
N ALA A 250 -11.54 -13.41 -11.28
CA ALA A 250 -12.38 -14.11 -10.34
C ALA A 250 -13.36 -15.00 -11.10
N LEU A 251 -13.39 -16.28 -10.72
CA LEU A 251 -14.50 -17.17 -11.05
C LEU A 251 -15.73 -16.70 -10.26
N ASP A 252 -16.62 -15.99 -10.94
CA ASP A 252 -18.02 -15.88 -10.55
C ASP A 252 -18.73 -17.18 -11.02
N TYR A 253 -19.70 -17.67 -10.25
CA TYR A 253 -20.45 -18.89 -10.60
C TYR A 253 -21.75 -18.56 -11.36
N ARG A 254 -22.07 -17.26 -11.53
CA ARG A 254 -23.27 -16.77 -12.23
C ARG A 254 -22.95 -16.06 -13.56
N TYR A 255 -21.68 -15.75 -13.82
CA TYR A 255 -21.21 -15.02 -15.00
C TYR A 255 -19.81 -15.51 -15.43
N PRO A 256 -19.44 -15.41 -16.73
CA PRO A 256 -18.06 -15.67 -17.17
C PRO A 256 -17.05 -14.76 -16.46
N THR A 257 -15.80 -15.22 -16.35
CA THR A 257 -14.72 -14.71 -15.48
C THR A 257 -14.67 -13.18 -15.35
N LYS A 258 -15.14 -12.67 -14.20
CA LYS A 258 -15.09 -11.24 -13.90
C LYS A 258 -13.68 -10.84 -13.48
N LYS A 259 -13.03 -9.98 -14.26
CA LYS A 259 -11.80 -9.30 -13.84
C LYS A 259 -12.12 -8.31 -12.72
N ILE A 260 -11.56 -8.55 -11.54
CA ILE A 260 -11.60 -7.62 -10.41
C ILE A 260 -10.30 -6.81 -10.47
N ALA A 261 -10.39 -5.48 -10.57
CA ALA A 261 -9.19 -4.65 -10.65
C ALA A 261 -8.36 -4.68 -9.36
N GLY A 262 -7.07 -4.40 -9.47
CA GLY A 262 -6.22 -4.24 -8.31
C GLY A 262 -6.57 -2.98 -7.54
N VAL A 263 -6.71 -3.09 -6.22
CA VAL A 263 -6.94 -1.96 -5.33
C VAL A 263 -5.64 -1.65 -4.60
N HIS A 264 -5.18 -0.41 -4.64
CA HIS A 264 -4.04 0.05 -3.85
C HIS A 264 -4.44 1.13 -2.86
N THR A 265 -3.84 1.08 -1.67
CA THR A 265 -3.99 2.04 -0.58
C THR A 265 -2.76 2.93 -0.44
N GLU A 266 -2.95 4.09 0.21
CA GLU A 266 -1.96 5.16 0.42
C GLU A 266 -1.18 5.57 -0.83
N TRP A 267 -1.91 5.71 -1.94
CA TRP A 267 -1.50 6.43 -3.14
C TRP A 267 -2.18 7.79 -3.16
N PHE A 268 -1.47 8.80 -2.67
CA PHE A 268 -1.97 10.15 -2.52
C PHE A 268 -1.96 10.87 -3.87
N SER A 269 -3.07 11.53 -4.22
CA SER A 269 -3.19 12.34 -5.43
C SER A 269 -2.81 13.79 -5.11
N ILE A 270 -1.55 14.13 -5.31
CA ILE A 270 -0.96 15.37 -4.81
C ILE A 270 -0.84 16.39 -5.97
N PRO A 271 -1.29 17.65 -5.80
CA PRO A 271 -1.00 18.73 -6.73
C PRO A 271 0.52 18.93 -6.87
N ARG A 272 1.01 19.07 -8.11
CA ARG A 272 2.47 19.10 -8.40
C ARG A 272 3.18 20.28 -7.71
N ASP A 273 2.53 21.42 -7.61
CA ASP A 273 2.97 22.60 -6.85
C ASP A 273 3.12 22.34 -5.35
N GLN A 274 2.30 21.47 -4.75
CA GLN A 274 2.28 21.21 -3.31
C GLN A 274 3.30 20.17 -2.85
N MET A 275 4.12 19.64 -3.75
CA MET A 275 5.14 18.64 -3.43
C MET A 275 6.21 19.11 -2.42
N GLU A 276 6.44 20.41 -2.23
CA GLU A 276 7.35 20.88 -1.16
C GLU A 276 6.77 20.57 0.24
N ARG A 277 5.47 20.81 0.45
CA ARG A 277 4.74 20.48 1.69
C ARG A 277 4.84 18.98 2.04
N VAL A 278 4.91 18.10 1.04
CA VAL A 278 5.10 16.65 1.25
C VAL A 278 6.46 16.36 1.85
N TRP A 279 7.53 16.98 1.34
CA TRP A 279 8.89 16.82 1.88
C TRP A 279 9.01 17.40 3.29
N ASP A 280 8.36 18.53 3.56
CA ASP A 280 8.32 19.15 4.88
C ASP A 280 7.58 18.28 5.92
N ILE A 281 6.46 17.66 5.53
CA ILE A 281 5.72 16.71 6.37
C ILE A 281 6.62 15.52 6.73
N ILE A 282 7.34 14.96 5.75
CA ILE A 282 8.23 13.80 5.98
C ILE A 282 9.39 14.18 6.88
N GLU A 283 10.08 15.30 6.61
CA GLU A 283 11.20 15.77 7.42
C GLU A 283 10.82 16.03 8.88
N TYR A 284 9.67 16.67 9.12
CA TYR A 284 9.14 16.87 10.46
C TYR A 284 8.89 15.53 11.15
N GLU A 285 8.20 14.60 10.48
CA GLU A 285 7.82 13.32 11.08
C GLU A 285 9.00 12.36 11.26
N CYS A 286 10.09 12.50 10.49
CA CYS A 286 11.35 11.78 10.73
C CYS A 286 12.19 12.35 11.88
N THR A 287 11.90 13.59 12.32
CA THR A 287 12.57 14.26 13.45
C THR A 287 11.92 13.94 14.81
N MET A 288 10.78 13.23 14.80
CA MET A 288 9.90 12.93 15.95
C MET A 288 9.98 11.47 16.39
#